data_AF-A0A0W0VIH1-F1
#
_entry.id   AF-A0A0W0VIH1-F1
#
_cell.length_a   1.000
_cell.length_b   1.000
_cell.length_c   1.000
_cell.angle_alpha   90.00
_cell.angle_beta   90.00
_cell.angle_gamma   90.00
#
_symmetry.space_group_name_H-M   'P 1'
#
loop_
_entity.id
_entity.type
_entity.pdbx_description
1 polymer ?
#
loop_
_entity_poly.entity_id
_entity_poly.type
_entity_poly.pdbx_seq_one_letter_code
_entity_poly.pdbx_strand_id
1 'polypeptide(L)'
;MKICGRSDKLLFFPHTDKLLSFVKRSFIMPAFFSSVANTLTDYSNYYIDWSRVSELITSASHRYSFKELAERGAIISATALGAYAGYRWADEGFGLGSCLYSMAGSFIGFVVSHTVVIAPLLWKRYQMSQECQKSEQQILDACLELRFMDYSNPEIDKLITAITSKVKETKELNLSDDKHARASQTWGTRKMLLAKMAEQVANDLNALQDKDNYDETLLSIQSFWSKSSYDFYNAVGGFRLPSLEKKTSPKEDENNELKLKFQ
;
A
#
# COMPACT_ATOMS: atom_id res chain seq x y z
N MET A 1 38.17 15.97 -72.49
CA MET A 1 36.84 15.52 -72.97
C MET A 1 36.59 14.12 -72.45
N LYS A 2 35.37 13.85 -71.97
CA LYS A 2 34.84 12.65 -71.27
C LYS A 2 35.06 12.54 -69.74
N ILE A 3 33.95 12.89 -69.08
CA ILE A 3 33.50 12.64 -67.71
C ILE A 3 33.34 11.13 -67.48
N CYS A 4 33.67 10.63 -66.29
CA CYS A 4 33.03 9.43 -65.75
C CYS A 4 33.01 9.48 -64.22
N GLY A 5 31.80 9.62 -63.66
CA GLY A 5 31.52 9.56 -62.23
C GLY A 5 31.22 8.13 -61.75
N ARG A 6 31.34 7.92 -60.44
CA ARG A 6 30.78 6.80 -59.67
C ARG A 6 30.74 7.24 -58.21
N SER A 7 29.63 7.78 -57.73
CA SER A 7 28.48 7.08 -57.13
C SER A 7 28.83 6.34 -55.84
N ASP A 8 28.58 7.06 -54.75
CA ASP A 8 28.41 6.55 -53.39
C ASP A 8 27.41 5.39 -53.36
N LYS A 9 27.85 4.24 -52.85
CA LYS A 9 26.96 3.16 -52.43
C LYS A 9 26.95 3.10 -50.91
N LEU A 10 26.05 3.89 -50.32
CA LEU A 10 25.53 3.65 -48.98
C LEU A 10 24.80 2.30 -48.99
N LEU A 11 25.35 1.33 -48.26
CA LEU A 11 24.70 0.06 -47.99
C LEU A 11 23.52 0.28 -47.05
N PHE A 12 22.32 0.38 -47.63
CA PHE A 12 21.06 0.18 -46.93
C PHE A 12 20.96 -1.29 -46.51
N PHE A 13 20.93 -1.57 -45.21
CA PHE A 13 20.49 -2.85 -44.65
C PHE A 13 18.98 -2.76 -44.35
N PRO A 14 18.10 -3.53 -45.03
CA PRO A 14 16.68 -3.58 -44.69
C PRO A 14 16.38 -4.91 -44.02
N HIS A 15 16.48 -5.04 -42.68
CA HIS A 15 15.80 -6.15 -41.98
C HIS A 15 15.68 -6.08 -40.44
N THR A 16 15.59 -4.92 -39.79
CA THR A 16 15.44 -4.87 -38.31
C THR A 16 14.00 -4.94 -37.79
N ASP A 17 12.98 -4.82 -38.65
CA ASP A 17 11.58 -4.71 -38.18
C ASP A 17 10.95 -6.04 -37.72
N LYS A 18 11.55 -7.19 -38.08
CA LYS A 18 11.05 -8.50 -37.61
C LYS A 18 11.56 -8.92 -36.22
N LEU A 19 12.68 -8.36 -35.73
CA LEU A 19 13.16 -8.63 -34.37
C LEU A 19 12.42 -7.79 -33.31
N LEU A 20 12.01 -6.57 -33.66
CA LEU A 20 11.20 -5.73 -32.77
C LEU A 20 9.76 -6.22 -32.59
N SER A 21 9.19 -6.93 -33.58
CA SER A 21 7.85 -7.53 -33.47
C SER A 21 7.83 -8.85 -32.69
N PHE A 22 8.95 -9.57 -32.63
CA PHE A 22 9.08 -10.78 -31.80
C PHE A 22 9.23 -10.43 -30.30
N VAL A 23 9.97 -9.37 -29.97
CA VAL A 23 10.07 -8.86 -28.59
C VAL A 23 8.76 -8.23 -28.11
N LYS A 24 7.94 -7.66 -29.01
CA LYS A 24 6.64 -7.07 -28.66
C LYS A 24 5.52 -8.08 -28.36
N ARG A 25 5.67 -9.36 -28.73
CA ARG A 25 4.59 -10.37 -28.64
C ARG A 25 4.70 -11.36 -27.48
N SER A 26 5.72 -11.27 -26.64
CA SER A 26 5.97 -12.29 -25.59
C SER A 26 6.05 -11.76 -24.16
N PHE A 27 5.75 -10.49 -23.89
CA PHE A 27 5.77 -9.93 -22.53
C PHE A 27 4.39 -9.47 -22.03
N ILE A 28 3.34 -10.19 -22.40
CA ILE A 28 2.11 -10.20 -21.60
C ILE A 28 2.24 -11.42 -20.69
N MET A 29 2.97 -11.28 -19.57
CA MET A 29 2.76 -12.21 -18.47
C MET A 29 1.39 -11.88 -17.86
N PRO A 30 0.48 -12.86 -17.80
CA PRO A 30 -0.90 -12.64 -17.43
C PRO A 30 -1.00 -12.24 -15.95
N ALA A 31 -2.16 -11.70 -15.58
CA ALA A 31 -2.59 -11.21 -14.26
C ALA A 31 -2.38 -12.13 -13.03
N PHE A 32 -1.55 -13.17 -13.13
CA PHE A 32 -1.16 -14.08 -12.06
C PHE A 32 -0.39 -13.38 -10.93
N PHE A 33 0.39 -12.33 -11.23
CA PHE A 33 1.20 -11.65 -10.22
C PHE A 33 0.43 -10.63 -9.36
N SER A 34 -0.67 -10.03 -9.83
CA SER A 34 -1.40 -9.01 -9.03
C SER A 34 -2.15 -9.63 -7.85
N SER A 35 -2.81 -10.78 -8.06
CA SER A 35 -3.51 -11.51 -6.99
C SER A 35 -2.54 -12.08 -5.95
N VAL A 36 -1.39 -12.59 -6.39
CA VAL A 36 -0.31 -13.07 -5.49
C VAL A 36 0.33 -11.90 -4.75
N ALA A 37 0.54 -10.76 -5.42
CA ALA A 37 1.11 -9.56 -4.80
C ALA A 37 0.22 -8.98 -3.69
N ASN A 38 -1.10 -8.94 -3.88
CA ASN A 38 -2.01 -8.48 -2.84
C ASN A 38 -2.01 -9.44 -1.64
N THR A 39 -2.07 -10.76 -1.89
CA THR A 39 -1.97 -11.78 -0.82
C THR A 39 -0.65 -11.68 -0.03
N LEU A 40 0.47 -11.48 -0.72
CA LEU A 40 1.79 -11.30 -0.08
C LEU A 40 1.89 -9.98 0.69
N THR A 41 1.24 -8.93 0.19
CA THR A 41 1.19 -7.63 0.85
C THR A 41 0.38 -7.73 2.15
N ASP A 42 -0.78 -8.39 2.10
CA ASP A 42 -1.63 -8.68 3.26
C ASP A 42 -0.90 -9.56 4.27
N TYR A 43 -0.20 -10.61 3.83
CA TYR A 43 0.62 -11.48 4.69
C TYR A 43 1.72 -10.68 5.40
N SER A 44 2.31 -9.71 4.71
CA SER A 44 3.29 -8.80 5.30
C SER A 44 2.65 -7.68 6.13
N ASN A 45 1.34 -7.72 6.43
CA ASN A 45 0.61 -6.66 7.12
C ASN A 45 0.85 -5.27 6.52
N TYR A 46 0.89 -5.21 5.17
CA TYR A 46 1.15 -3.99 4.40
C TYR A 46 2.53 -3.37 4.63
N TYR A 47 3.51 -4.11 5.17
CA TYR A 47 4.89 -3.61 5.24
C TYR A 47 5.50 -3.58 3.85
N ILE A 48 5.36 -4.65 3.06
CA ILE A 48 5.91 -4.74 1.70
C ILE A 48 4.78 -4.58 0.70
N ASP A 49 4.97 -3.71 -0.30
CA ASP A 49 4.03 -3.56 -1.42
C ASP A 49 4.56 -4.32 -2.63
N TRP A 50 4.10 -5.56 -2.77
CA TRP A 50 4.51 -6.45 -3.85
C TRP A 50 3.85 -6.07 -5.19
N SER A 51 2.78 -5.27 -5.18
CA SER A 51 2.11 -4.80 -6.41
C SER A 51 3.04 -3.90 -7.20
N ARG A 52 3.82 -3.05 -6.51
CA ARG A 52 4.83 -2.18 -7.10
C ARG A 52 6.04 -2.94 -7.65
N VAL A 53 6.44 -4.05 -7.01
CA VAL A 53 7.50 -4.93 -7.52
C VAL A 53 7.08 -5.57 -8.84
N SER A 54 5.83 -6.04 -8.92
CA SER A 54 5.26 -6.58 -10.15
C SER A 54 5.16 -5.53 -11.26
N GLU A 55 4.73 -4.31 -10.93
CA GLU A 55 4.62 -3.20 -11.88
C GLU A 55 5.97 -2.75 -12.44
N LEU A 56 7.04 -2.76 -11.63
CA LEU A 56 8.39 -2.46 -12.07
C LEU A 56 8.93 -3.47 -13.10
N ILE A 57 8.51 -4.73 -13.01
CA ILE A 57 8.89 -5.81 -13.94
C ILE A 57 8.07 -5.76 -15.23
N THR A 58 6.80 -5.36 -15.15
CA THR A 58 5.84 -5.42 -16.26
C THR A 58 5.68 -4.11 -17.03
N SER A 59 5.98 -2.95 -16.43
CA SER A 59 5.86 -1.65 -17.08
C SER A 59 7.04 -1.36 -18.01
N ALA A 60 6.85 -1.64 -19.31
CA ALA A 60 7.83 -1.33 -20.37
C ALA A 60 7.62 0.05 -21.02
N SER A 61 6.57 0.80 -20.67
CA SER A 61 6.20 2.04 -21.37
C SER A 61 5.87 3.22 -20.45
N HIS A 62 6.88 3.83 -19.83
CA HIS A 62 6.75 5.19 -19.29
C HIS A 62 8.00 6.01 -19.58
N ARG A 63 7.83 7.32 -19.79
CA ARG A 63 8.94 8.28 -19.87
C ARG A 63 9.62 8.29 -18.51
N TYR A 64 10.79 7.66 -18.40
CA TYR A 64 11.51 7.57 -17.14
C TYR A 64 12.01 8.93 -16.70
N SER A 65 11.78 9.26 -15.43
CA SER A 65 12.57 10.29 -14.76
C SER A 65 14.03 9.84 -14.68
N PHE A 66 14.98 10.78 -14.65
CA PHE A 66 16.41 10.47 -14.53
C PHE A 66 16.71 9.62 -13.27
N LYS A 67 15.93 9.84 -12.21
CA LYS A 67 15.98 9.05 -10.98
C LYS A 67 15.54 7.59 -11.20
N GLU A 68 14.45 7.38 -11.94
CA GLU A 68 13.94 6.03 -12.25
C GLU A 68 14.88 5.27 -13.20
N LEU A 69 15.53 5.99 -14.13
CA LEU A 69 16.53 5.42 -15.01
C LEU A 69 17.76 4.94 -14.22
N ALA A 70 18.22 5.75 -13.25
CA ALA A 70 19.33 5.39 -12.38
C ALA A 70 18.98 4.18 -11.50
N GLU A 71 17.78 4.13 -10.92
CA GLU A 71 17.30 2.99 -10.12
C GLU A 71 17.23 1.70 -10.95
N ARG A 72 16.66 1.75 -12.16
CA ARG A 72 16.60 0.59 -13.08
C ARG A 72 18.00 0.19 -13.57
N GLY A 73 18.87 1.16 -13.85
CA GLY A 73 20.26 0.91 -14.25
C GLY A 73 21.07 0.23 -13.15
N ALA A 74 20.88 0.62 -11.88
CA ALA A 74 21.51 -0.01 -10.73
C ALA A 74 21.05 -1.48 -10.57
N ILE A 75 19.75 -1.74 -10.73
CA ILE A 75 19.19 -3.10 -10.69
C ILE A 75 19.80 -3.99 -11.78
N ILE A 76 19.86 -3.49 -13.02
CA ILE A 76 20.43 -4.25 -14.16
C ILE A 76 21.91 -4.54 -13.89
N SER A 77 22.66 -3.54 -13.42
CA SER A 77 24.09 -3.67 -13.13
C SER A 77 24.34 -4.68 -12.01
N ALA A 78 23.56 -4.63 -10.93
CA ALA A 78 23.65 -5.58 -9.82
C ALA A 78 23.26 -7.01 -10.23
N THR A 79 22.24 -7.15 -11.08
CA THR A 79 21.85 -8.45 -11.66
C THR A 79 22.98 -9.02 -12.53
N ALA A 80 23.62 -8.19 -13.36
CA ALA A 80 24.76 -8.60 -14.18
C ALA A 80 26.00 -8.96 -13.35
N LEU A 81 26.29 -8.21 -12.27
CA LEU A 81 27.35 -8.53 -11.32
C LEU A 81 27.06 -9.84 -10.58
N GLY A 82 25.80 -10.07 -10.18
CA GLY A 82 25.36 -11.33 -9.60
C GLY A 82 25.52 -12.51 -10.56
N ALA A 83 25.15 -12.33 -11.83
CA ALA A 83 25.36 -13.33 -12.88
C ALA A 83 26.85 -13.70 -13.02
N TYR A 84 27.71 -12.68 -13.06
CA TYR A 84 29.16 -12.86 -13.16
C TYR A 84 29.76 -13.56 -11.92
N ALA A 85 29.32 -13.19 -10.71
CA ALA A 85 29.75 -13.84 -9.48
C ALA A 85 29.29 -15.31 -9.41
N GLY A 86 28.05 -15.58 -9.82
CA GLY A 86 27.52 -16.95 -9.93
C GLY A 86 28.29 -17.79 -10.94
N TYR A 87 28.60 -17.22 -12.12
CA TYR A 87 29.43 -17.88 -13.12
C TYR A 87 30.83 -18.22 -12.60
N ARG A 88 31.46 -17.31 -11.84
CA ARG A 88 32.78 -17.51 -11.22
C ARG A 88 32.80 -18.59 -10.15
N TRP A 89 31.67 -18.88 -9.51
CA TRP A 89 31.53 -19.93 -8.50
C TRP A 89 31.15 -21.29 -9.07
N ALA A 90 30.81 -21.38 -10.36
CA ALA A 90 30.62 -22.68 -10.99
C ALA A 90 31.99 -23.35 -11.17
N ASP A 91 32.13 -24.59 -10.68
CA ASP A 91 33.31 -25.42 -10.95
C ASP A 91 33.56 -25.53 -12.46
N GLU A 92 34.83 -25.55 -12.84
CA GLU A 92 35.31 -25.33 -14.21
C GLU A 92 34.58 -26.17 -15.28
N GLY A 93 33.81 -25.50 -16.13
CA GLY A 93 33.22 -26.07 -17.33
C GLY A 93 32.10 -25.23 -17.93
N PHE A 94 32.11 -25.05 -19.27
CA PHE A 94 30.93 -24.54 -19.98
C PHE A 94 29.87 -25.65 -20.01
N GLY A 95 28.87 -25.53 -19.15
CA GLY A 95 27.83 -26.55 -19.02
C GLY A 95 26.59 -26.05 -18.28
N LEU A 96 25.60 -26.92 -18.17
CA LEU A 96 24.29 -26.64 -17.55
C LEU A 96 24.44 -26.17 -16.09
N GLY A 97 25.45 -26.67 -15.36
CA GLY A 97 25.81 -26.21 -14.02
C GLY A 97 26.24 -24.73 -13.96
N SER A 98 27.14 -24.30 -14.85
CA SER A 98 27.56 -22.89 -14.92
C SER A 98 26.41 -21.93 -15.25
N CYS A 99 25.45 -22.38 -16.06
CA CYS A 99 24.22 -21.64 -16.37
C CYS A 99 23.33 -21.51 -15.12
N LEU A 100 23.10 -22.60 -14.39
CA LEU A 100 22.28 -22.59 -13.17
C LEU A 100 22.88 -21.68 -12.07
N TYR A 101 24.18 -21.76 -11.83
CA TYR A 101 24.85 -20.88 -10.86
C TYR A 101 24.80 -19.41 -11.29
N SER A 102 24.93 -19.11 -12.60
CA SER A 102 24.78 -17.75 -13.12
C SER A 102 23.35 -17.22 -12.96
N MET A 103 22.34 -18.06 -13.21
CA MET A 103 20.93 -17.70 -12.99
C MET A 103 20.63 -17.46 -11.51
N ALA A 104 21.15 -18.32 -10.62
CA ALA A 104 21.02 -18.14 -9.17
C ALA A 104 21.70 -16.85 -8.70
N GLY A 105 22.93 -16.58 -9.17
CA GLY A 105 23.64 -15.33 -8.89
C GLY A 105 22.91 -14.10 -9.41
N SER A 106 22.33 -14.17 -10.62
CA SER A 106 21.49 -13.10 -11.18
C SER A 106 20.27 -12.85 -10.30
N PHE A 107 19.59 -13.91 -9.85
CA PHE A 107 18.45 -13.79 -8.96
C PHE A 107 18.82 -13.15 -7.63
N ILE A 108 19.93 -13.56 -7.01
CA ILE A 108 20.42 -12.94 -5.77
C ILE A 108 20.74 -11.46 -5.99
N GLY A 109 21.46 -11.12 -7.07
CA GLY A 109 21.77 -9.72 -7.41
C GLY A 109 20.52 -8.88 -7.66
N PHE A 110 19.52 -9.46 -8.31
CA PHE A 110 18.20 -8.87 -8.51
C PHE A 110 17.47 -8.62 -7.18
N VAL A 111 17.43 -9.61 -6.28
CA VAL A 111 16.76 -9.49 -4.97
C VAL A 111 17.46 -8.46 -4.08
N VAL A 112 18.80 -8.48 -4.01
CA VAL A 112 19.58 -7.54 -3.21
C VAL A 112 19.39 -6.10 -3.71
N SER A 113 19.49 -5.87 -5.02
CA SER A 113 19.29 -4.54 -5.59
C SER A 113 17.88 -4.00 -5.36
N HIS A 114 16.86 -4.84 -5.51
CA HIS A 114 15.48 -4.44 -5.18
C HIS A 114 15.29 -4.18 -3.70
N THR A 115 15.93 -4.95 -2.82
CA THR A 115 15.86 -4.76 -1.37
C THR A 115 16.43 -3.39 -0.98
N VAL A 116 17.56 -2.97 -1.57
CA VAL A 116 18.14 -1.64 -1.32
C VAL A 116 17.18 -0.52 -1.73
N VAL A 117 16.47 -0.67 -2.85
CA VAL A 117 15.49 0.33 -3.33
C VAL A 117 14.22 0.33 -2.47
N ILE A 118 13.78 -0.82 -1.97
CA ILE A 118 12.55 -0.97 -1.17
C ILE A 118 12.78 -0.66 0.32
N ALA A 119 14.00 -0.85 0.83
CA ALA A 119 14.33 -0.68 2.25
C ALA A 119 13.95 0.69 2.84
N PRO A 120 14.18 1.85 2.18
CA PRO A 120 13.73 3.14 2.70
C PRO A 120 12.21 3.23 2.85
N LEU A 121 11.45 2.61 1.95
CA LEU A 121 9.98 2.57 2.04
C LEU A 121 9.52 1.67 3.19
N LEU A 122 10.18 0.53 3.39
CA LEU A 122 9.92 -0.35 4.54
C LEU A 122 10.20 0.36 5.85
N TRP A 123 11.36 1.01 5.94
CA TRP A 123 11.73 1.79 7.13
C TRP A 123 10.71 2.89 7.43
N LYS A 124 10.27 3.62 6.41
CA LYS A 124 9.23 4.65 6.56
C LYS A 124 7.91 4.07 7.08
N ARG A 125 7.47 2.91 6.56
CA ARG A 125 6.25 2.23 7.03
C ARG A 125 6.39 1.69 8.45
N TYR A 126 7.57 1.19 8.79
CA TYR A 126 7.89 0.75 10.15
C TYR A 126 7.84 1.92 11.14
N GLN A 127 8.42 3.08 10.80
CA GLN A 127 8.30 4.29 11.60
C GLN A 127 6.84 4.72 11.79
N MET A 128 6.04 4.72 10.72
CA MET A 128 4.60 5.02 10.83
C MET A 128 3.86 4.03 11.74
N SER A 129 4.20 2.74 11.66
CA SER A 129 3.64 1.71 12.54
C SER A 129 3.97 1.96 14.01
N GLN A 130 5.21 2.33 14.32
CA GLN A 130 5.60 2.72 15.69
C GLN A 130 4.84 3.96 16.17
N GLU A 131 4.65 4.97 15.32
CA GLU A 131 3.87 6.17 15.67
C GLU A 131 2.39 5.85 15.91
N CYS A 132 1.81 4.93 15.14
CA CYS A 132 0.47 4.39 15.40
C CYS A 132 0.40 3.70 16.77
N GLN A 133 1.38 2.83 17.09
CA GLN A 133 1.44 2.15 18.39
C GLN A 133 1.57 3.14 19.55
N LYS A 134 2.36 4.20 19.40
CA LYS A 134 2.47 5.26 20.40
C LYS A 134 1.12 5.97 20.62
N SER A 135 0.41 6.29 19.54
CA SER A 135 -0.91 6.93 19.64
C SER A 135 -1.96 6.00 20.26
N GLU A 136 -1.92 4.70 19.93
CA GLU A 136 -2.75 3.68 20.56
C GLU A 136 -2.47 3.58 22.08
N GLN A 137 -1.21 3.58 22.47
CA GLN A 137 -0.83 3.55 23.88
C GLN A 137 -1.35 4.78 24.63
N GLN A 138 -1.24 5.97 24.05
CA GLN A 138 -1.81 7.20 24.64
C GLN A 138 -3.33 7.11 24.84
N ILE A 139 -4.05 6.52 23.88
CA ILE A 139 -5.50 6.31 24.02
C ILE A 139 -5.79 5.31 25.12
N LEU A 140 -5.04 4.20 25.21
CA LEU A 140 -5.22 3.20 26.25
C LEU A 140 -4.94 3.77 27.64
N ASP A 141 -3.87 4.54 27.80
CA ASP A 141 -3.52 5.20 29.05
C ASP A 141 -4.65 6.17 29.49
N ALA A 142 -5.20 6.95 28.56
CA ALA A 142 -6.33 7.84 28.83
C ALA A 142 -7.63 7.08 29.17
N CYS A 143 -7.90 5.95 28.51
CA CYS A 143 -9.03 5.08 28.86
C CYS A 143 -8.88 4.48 30.27
N LEU A 144 -7.66 4.14 30.69
CA LEU A 144 -7.39 3.70 32.05
C LEU A 144 -7.65 4.83 33.04
N GLU A 145 -7.22 6.06 32.73
CA GLU A 145 -7.49 7.22 33.57
C GLU A 145 -8.99 7.50 33.72
N LEU A 146 -9.76 7.44 32.63
CA LEU A 146 -11.23 7.52 32.66
C LEU A 146 -11.83 6.47 33.60
N ARG A 147 -11.34 5.24 33.53
CA ARG A 147 -11.82 4.14 34.39
C ARG A 147 -11.51 4.39 35.87
N PHE A 148 -10.39 5.03 36.19
CA PHE A 148 -10.04 5.37 37.57
C PHE A 148 -10.80 6.58 38.11
N MET A 149 -11.27 7.48 37.24
CA MET A 149 -12.05 8.65 37.62
C MET A 149 -13.38 8.26 38.28
N ASP A 150 -14.09 7.27 37.73
CA ASP A 150 -15.37 6.81 38.25
C ASP A 150 -15.55 5.29 38.03
N TYR A 151 -14.83 4.50 38.83
CA TYR A 151 -14.70 3.05 38.71
C TYR A 151 -16.04 2.28 38.74
N SER A 152 -17.10 2.86 39.30
CA SER A 152 -18.39 2.19 39.47
C SER A 152 -19.43 2.59 38.43
N ASN A 153 -19.08 3.47 37.47
CA ASN A 153 -20.03 4.02 36.52
C ASN A 153 -20.06 3.22 35.22
N PRO A 154 -21.17 2.51 34.92
CA PRO A 154 -21.27 1.68 33.72
C PRO A 154 -21.27 2.49 32.41
N GLU A 155 -21.54 3.79 32.44
CA GLU A 155 -21.48 4.64 31.24
C GLU A 155 -20.03 4.92 30.82
N ILE A 156 -19.09 4.98 31.77
CA ILE A 156 -17.65 5.09 31.48
C ILE A 156 -17.16 3.81 30.78
N ASP A 157 -17.58 2.64 31.24
CA ASP A 157 -17.23 1.37 30.58
C ASP A 157 -17.78 1.30 29.14
N LYS A 158 -19.00 1.80 28.90
CA LYS A 158 -19.56 1.91 27.54
C LYS A 158 -18.76 2.88 26.67
N LEU A 159 -18.34 4.02 27.22
CA LEU A 159 -17.51 4.98 26.51
C LEU A 159 -16.15 4.36 26.12
N ILE A 160 -15.47 3.72 27.06
CA ILE A 160 -14.20 3.01 26.81
C ILE A 160 -14.39 1.94 25.72
N THR A 161 -15.49 1.20 25.77
CA THR A 161 -15.83 0.21 24.73
C THR A 161 -16.03 0.86 23.35
N ALA A 162 -16.70 2.00 23.28
CA ALA A 162 -16.88 2.74 22.04
C ALA A 162 -15.55 3.25 21.46
N ILE A 163 -14.69 3.86 22.29
CA ILE A 163 -13.36 4.34 21.90
C ILE A 163 -12.51 3.19 21.38
N THR A 164 -12.42 2.09 22.14
CA THR A 164 -11.60 0.92 21.76
C THR A 164 -12.11 0.24 20.50
N SER A 165 -13.42 0.21 20.26
CA SER A 165 -14.00 -0.23 18.99
C SER A 165 -13.50 0.62 17.81
N LYS A 166 -13.50 1.96 17.94
CA LYS A 166 -13.00 2.85 16.88
C LYS A 166 -11.51 2.72 16.62
N VAL A 167 -10.71 2.51 17.67
CA VAL A 167 -9.28 2.20 17.52
C VAL A 167 -9.10 0.90 16.73
N LYS A 168 -9.86 -0.14 17.08
CA LYS A 168 -9.81 -1.44 16.37
C LYS A 168 -10.20 -1.30 14.90
N GLU A 169 -11.34 -0.67 14.61
CA GLU A 169 -11.80 -0.40 13.23
C GLU A 169 -10.73 0.35 12.42
N THR A 170 -10.05 1.32 13.04
CA THR A 170 -8.99 2.10 12.39
C THR A 170 -7.75 1.26 12.12
N LYS A 171 -7.36 0.38 13.05
CA LYS A 171 -6.23 -0.54 12.86
C LYS A 171 -6.49 -1.56 11.75
N GLU A 172 -7.75 -1.91 11.53
CA GLU A 172 -8.17 -2.84 10.48
C GLU A 172 -8.40 -2.13 9.13
N LEU A 173 -8.43 -0.78 9.10
CA LEU A 173 -8.64 0.00 7.88
C LEU A 173 -7.64 -0.39 6.80
N ASN A 174 -8.12 -0.86 5.65
CA ASN A 174 -7.33 -1.15 4.47
C ASN A 174 -7.82 -0.30 3.29
N LEU A 175 -6.88 0.42 2.65
CA LEU A 175 -7.18 1.24 1.47
C LEU A 175 -6.73 0.59 0.16
N SER A 176 -6.29 -0.68 0.19
CA SER A 176 -5.92 -1.43 -1.02
C SER A 176 -7.11 -1.57 -1.98
N ASP A 177 -6.83 -1.57 -3.27
CA ASP A 177 -7.77 -1.90 -4.34
C ASP A 177 -7.25 -3.08 -5.19
N ASP A 178 -8.06 -3.55 -6.15
CA ASP A 178 -7.71 -4.70 -7.01
C ASP A 178 -6.43 -4.48 -7.84
N LYS A 179 -5.94 -3.24 -7.95
CA LYS A 179 -4.80 -2.84 -8.78
C LYS A 179 -3.59 -2.42 -7.97
N HIS A 180 -3.78 -1.89 -6.77
CA HIS A 180 -2.75 -1.28 -5.95
C HIS A 180 -2.97 -1.56 -4.46
N ALA A 181 -1.95 -2.10 -3.80
CA ALA A 181 -1.99 -2.38 -2.36
C ALA A 181 -1.95 -1.12 -1.47
N ARG A 182 -1.60 0.06 -2.02
CA ARG A 182 -1.66 1.40 -1.37
C ARG A 182 -1.13 1.44 0.09
N ALA A 183 -0.17 0.60 0.42
CA ALA A 183 0.26 0.33 1.79
C ALA A 183 0.74 1.59 2.54
N SER A 184 1.46 2.48 1.85
CA SER A 184 1.92 3.75 2.45
C SER A 184 0.75 4.70 2.77
N GLN A 185 -0.31 4.69 1.95
CA GLN A 185 -1.50 5.49 2.18
C GLN A 185 -2.28 4.93 3.38
N THR A 186 -2.45 3.60 3.43
CA THR A 186 -3.07 2.91 4.57
C THR A 186 -2.39 3.29 5.89
N TRP A 187 -1.06 3.13 5.98
CA TRP A 187 -0.32 3.49 7.19
C TRP A 187 -0.39 4.99 7.51
N GLY A 188 -0.31 5.86 6.50
CA GLY A 188 -0.46 7.30 6.69
C GLY A 188 -1.82 7.70 7.24
N THR A 189 -2.91 7.13 6.70
CA THR A 189 -4.28 7.38 7.17
C THR A 189 -4.49 6.82 8.58
N ARG A 190 -4.03 5.60 8.86
CA ARG A 190 -4.07 5.02 10.22
C ARG A 190 -3.38 5.92 11.23
N LYS A 191 -2.15 6.36 10.93
CA LYS A 191 -1.37 7.26 11.79
C LYS A 191 -2.15 8.55 12.10
N MET A 192 -2.64 9.21 11.05
CA MET A 192 -3.37 10.46 11.19
C MET A 192 -4.63 10.29 12.05
N LEU A 193 -5.43 9.26 11.77
CA LEU A 193 -6.67 9.00 12.51
C LEU A 193 -6.39 8.66 13.98
N LEU A 194 -5.42 7.78 14.26
CA LEU A 194 -5.08 7.43 15.64
C LEU A 194 -4.52 8.63 16.42
N ALA A 195 -3.67 9.47 15.81
CA ALA A 195 -3.17 10.68 16.45
C ALA A 195 -4.32 11.65 16.79
N LYS A 196 -5.29 11.81 15.88
CA LYS A 196 -6.47 12.64 16.10
C LYS A 196 -7.42 12.07 17.16
N MET A 197 -7.56 10.74 17.21
CA MET A 197 -8.29 10.10 18.29
C MET A 197 -7.62 10.30 19.64
N ALA A 198 -6.29 10.19 19.72
CA ALA A 198 -5.56 10.44 20.95
C ALA A 198 -5.76 11.88 21.45
N GLU A 199 -5.73 12.86 20.54
CA GLU A 199 -6.05 14.25 20.83
C GLU A 199 -7.49 14.42 21.33
N GLN A 200 -8.46 13.79 20.65
CA GLN A 200 -9.87 13.87 21.04
C GLN A 200 -10.13 13.23 22.42
N VAL A 201 -9.58 12.04 22.69
CA VAL A 201 -9.74 11.36 23.99
C VAL A 201 -9.12 12.20 25.12
N ALA A 202 -7.98 12.84 24.88
CA ALA A 202 -7.37 13.75 25.87
C ALA A 202 -8.28 14.97 26.14
N ASN A 203 -8.89 15.56 25.10
CA ASN A 203 -9.84 16.65 25.27
C ASN A 203 -11.10 16.20 26.03
N ASP A 204 -11.62 15.02 25.71
CA ASP A 204 -12.79 14.44 26.36
C ASP A 204 -12.52 14.16 27.86
N LEU A 205 -11.34 13.62 28.17
CA LEU A 205 -10.89 13.40 29.55
C LEU A 205 -10.82 14.72 30.33
N ASN A 206 -10.21 15.77 29.74
CA ASN A 206 -10.15 17.09 30.37
C ASN A 206 -11.56 17.68 30.58
N ALA A 207 -12.48 17.49 29.64
CA ALA A 207 -13.86 17.95 29.76
C ALA A 207 -14.61 17.23 30.89
N LEU A 208 -14.35 15.93 31.10
CA LEU A 208 -14.95 15.14 32.17
C LEU A 208 -14.37 15.43 33.56
N GLN A 209 -13.19 16.05 33.65
CA GLN A 209 -12.65 16.53 34.92
C GLN A 209 -13.43 17.74 35.48
N ASP A 210 -14.16 18.46 34.61
CA ASP A 210 -15.05 19.55 35.03
C ASP A 210 -16.37 18.98 35.59
N LYS A 211 -16.56 19.16 36.90
CA LYS A 211 -17.66 18.52 37.65
C LYS A 211 -19.00 19.20 37.47
N ASP A 212 -19.03 20.43 36.96
CA ASP A 212 -20.26 21.23 36.96
C ASP A 212 -21.29 20.72 35.94
N ASN A 213 -20.90 19.90 34.95
CA ASN A 213 -21.79 19.30 33.93
C ASN A 213 -21.38 17.87 33.52
N TYR A 214 -20.93 17.05 34.47
CA TYR A 214 -20.37 15.73 34.19
C TYR A 214 -21.30 14.82 33.35
N ASP A 215 -22.56 14.66 33.75
CA ASP A 215 -23.49 13.74 33.09
C ASP A 215 -23.84 14.16 31.65
N GLU A 216 -24.07 15.47 31.42
CA GLU A 216 -24.37 16.00 30.08
C GLU A 216 -23.14 15.88 29.16
N THR A 217 -21.95 16.16 29.71
CA THR A 217 -20.68 16.03 29.00
C THR A 217 -20.41 14.57 28.62
N LEU A 218 -20.65 13.64 29.54
CA LEU A 218 -20.49 12.20 29.30
C LEU A 218 -21.42 11.70 28.20
N LEU A 219 -22.69 12.10 28.21
CA LEU A 219 -23.65 11.74 27.16
C LEU A 219 -23.25 12.31 25.80
N SER A 220 -22.80 13.57 25.76
CA SER A 220 -22.31 14.21 24.54
C SER A 220 -21.11 13.46 23.94
N ILE A 221 -20.11 13.15 24.77
CA ILE A 221 -18.92 12.40 24.37
C ILE A 221 -19.31 10.99 23.89
N GLN A 222 -20.15 10.27 24.64
CA GLN A 222 -20.59 8.93 24.25
C GLN A 222 -21.35 8.96 22.91
N SER A 223 -22.18 9.98 22.67
CA SER A 223 -22.88 10.16 21.39
C SER A 223 -21.90 10.37 20.23
N PHE A 224 -20.79 11.09 20.47
CA PHE A 224 -19.75 11.31 19.48
C PHE A 224 -19.02 10.03 19.10
N TRP A 225 -18.58 9.23 20.09
CA TRP A 225 -17.86 7.97 19.85
C TRP A 225 -18.76 6.86 19.30
N SER A 226 -20.06 6.95 19.52
CA SER A 226 -21.06 6.02 18.99
C SER A 226 -21.44 6.29 17.52
N LYS A 227 -20.90 7.35 16.89
CA LYS A 227 -21.15 7.64 15.48
C LYS A 227 -20.72 6.48 14.57
N SER A 228 -21.36 6.41 13.40
CA SER A 228 -20.90 5.50 12.34
C SER A 228 -19.44 5.81 11.99
N SER A 229 -18.66 4.82 11.55
CA SER A 229 -17.24 5.03 11.24
C SER A 229 -17.04 6.14 10.19
N TYR A 230 -17.93 6.21 9.20
CA TYR A 230 -17.92 7.27 8.19
C TYR A 230 -18.10 8.67 8.82
N ASP A 231 -19.13 8.86 9.64
CA ASP A 231 -19.42 10.16 10.27
C ASP A 231 -18.32 10.54 11.26
N PHE A 232 -17.79 9.54 11.97
CA PHE A 232 -16.68 9.70 12.91
C PHE A 232 -15.42 10.18 12.19
N TYR A 233 -14.99 9.51 11.11
CA TYR A 233 -13.79 9.90 10.37
C TYR A 233 -13.92 11.26 9.70
N ASN A 234 -15.12 11.62 9.23
CA ASN A 234 -15.38 12.96 8.72
C ASN A 234 -15.26 14.02 9.82
N ALA A 235 -15.78 13.74 11.02
CA ALA A 235 -15.70 14.67 12.14
C ALA A 235 -14.26 14.85 12.67
N VAL A 236 -13.49 13.77 12.73
CA VAL A 236 -12.15 13.76 13.34
C VAL A 236 -11.04 14.17 12.36
N GLY A 237 -11.18 13.80 11.08
CA GLY A 237 -10.11 13.93 10.10
C GLY A 237 -10.38 14.89 8.94
N GLY A 238 -11.61 15.42 8.79
CA GLY A 238 -12.00 16.18 7.60
C GLY A 238 -11.80 15.42 6.28
N PHE A 239 -11.66 14.10 6.35
CA PHE A 239 -11.19 13.25 5.27
C PHE A 239 -12.35 12.42 4.73
N ARG A 240 -12.77 12.68 3.49
CA ARG A 240 -13.72 11.81 2.78
C ARG A 240 -13.00 10.53 2.38
N LEU A 241 -13.26 9.44 3.11
CA LEU A 241 -12.83 8.10 2.71
C LEU A 241 -13.48 7.73 1.37
N PRO A 242 -12.71 7.59 0.26
CA PRO A 242 -13.28 7.37 -1.08
C PRO A 242 -14.02 6.03 -1.20
N SER A 243 -13.74 5.07 -0.32
CA SER A 243 -14.24 3.69 -0.38
C SER A 243 -15.43 3.41 0.56
N LEU A 244 -15.85 4.39 1.36
CA LEU A 244 -16.99 4.26 2.27
C LEU A 244 -18.22 5.08 1.81
N GLU A 245 -18.24 5.57 0.57
CA GLU A 245 -19.50 6.00 -0.02
C GLU A 245 -20.48 4.85 0.09
N LYS A 246 -21.58 5.11 0.81
CA LYS A 246 -22.70 4.21 1.07
C LYS A 246 -22.94 3.42 -0.22
N LYS A 247 -22.58 2.13 -0.25
CA LYS A 247 -23.23 1.20 -1.17
C LYS A 247 -24.68 1.16 -0.72
N THR A 248 -25.47 2.12 -1.20
CA THR A 248 -26.92 1.99 -1.26
C THR A 248 -27.15 0.68 -1.98
N SER A 249 -27.59 -0.32 -1.23
CA SER A 249 -27.91 -1.65 -1.73
C SER A 249 -28.85 -1.50 -2.93
N PRO A 250 -28.47 -1.93 -4.15
CA PRO A 250 -29.33 -1.87 -5.32
C PRO A 250 -30.34 -3.03 -5.29
N LYS A 251 -31.07 -3.19 -4.17
CA LYS A 251 -32.07 -4.26 -4.00
C LYS A 251 -33.48 -3.76 -3.71
N GLU A 252 -33.72 -2.45 -3.67
CA GLU A 252 -35.08 -1.92 -3.48
C GLU A 252 -35.76 -1.42 -4.77
N ASP A 253 -35.03 -1.15 -5.86
CA ASP A 253 -35.66 -0.66 -7.09
C ASP A 253 -36.19 -1.78 -8.00
N GLU A 254 -35.69 -3.01 -7.89
CA GLU A 254 -36.16 -4.13 -8.73
C GLU A 254 -37.54 -4.67 -8.29
N ASN A 255 -37.98 -4.38 -7.07
CA ASN A 255 -39.28 -4.82 -6.56
C ASN A 255 -40.42 -3.82 -6.84
N ASN A 256 -40.11 -2.60 -7.29
CA ASN A 256 -41.13 -1.63 -7.73
C ASN A 256 -41.43 -1.72 -9.23
N GLU A 257 -40.48 -2.17 -10.07
CA GLU A 257 -40.78 -2.42 -11.50
C GLU A 257 -41.66 -3.67 -11.71
N LEU A 258 -41.58 -4.67 -10.84
CA LEU A 258 -42.44 -5.86 -10.93
C LEU A 258 -43.89 -5.62 -10.47
N LYS A 259 -44.14 -4.60 -9.63
CA LYS A 259 -45.50 -4.23 -9.22
C LYS A 259 -46.25 -3.37 -10.24
N LEU A 260 -45.55 -2.70 -11.15
CA LEU A 260 -46.16 -1.87 -12.21
C LEU A 260 -46.50 -2.64 -13.50
N LYS A 261 -46.12 -3.92 -13.61
CA LYS A 261 -46.46 -4.78 -14.76
C LYS A 261 -47.69 -5.67 -14.56
N PHE A 262 -48.35 -5.61 -13.41
CA PHE A 262 -49.51 -6.45 -13.08
C PHE A 262 -50.71 -5.68 -12.49
N GLN A 263 -50.81 -4.38 -12.75
CA GLN A 263 -52.07 -3.60 -12.62
C GLN A 263 -52.44 -3.05 -13.99
#